data_AF-A0A7K0R8A3-F1
#
_entry.id   AF-A0A7K0R8A3-F1
#
_cell.length_a   1.000
_cell.length_b   1.000
_cell.length_c   1.000
_cell.angle_alpha   90.00
_cell.angle_beta   90.00
_cell.angle_gamma   90.00
#
_symmetry.space_group_name_H-M   'P 1'
#
loop_
_entity.id
_entity.type
_entity.pdbx_description
1 polymer ?
#
loop_
_entity_poly.entity_id
_entity_poly.type
_entity_poly.pdbx_seq_one_letter_code
_entity_poly.pdbx_strand_id
1 'polypeptide(L)'
;MDAPAAVLQTRLGLSDDELCRILDADPVAVISGELAHRPELGILLALTDEPAATLTDGVLRRWARTSGPAGRPIDHLLARDFAAFEAAVEQLGRRGFVIGG
;
A
#
# COMPACT_ATOMS: atom_id res chain seq x y z
N MET A 1 10.31 -17.52 -1.01
CA MET A 1 9.96 -16.33 -0.21
C MET A 1 9.79 -15.21 -1.21
N ASP A 2 8.58 -14.68 -1.36
CA ASP A 2 8.35 -13.56 -2.28
C ASP A 2 9.12 -12.31 -1.83
N ALA A 3 9.56 -11.52 -2.80
CA ALA A 3 10.23 -10.26 -2.50
C ALA A 3 9.28 -9.34 -1.71
N PRO A 4 9.76 -8.54 -0.76
CA PRO A 4 8.91 -7.62 0.04
C PRO A 4 8.09 -6.67 -0.85
N ALA A 5 8.67 -6.26 -1.99
CA ALA A 5 7.98 -5.51 -3.03
C ALA A 5 6.80 -6.28 -3.66
N ALA A 6 6.95 -7.57 -3.93
CA ALA A 6 5.88 -8.40 -4.50
C ALA A 6 4.72 -8.62 -3.51
N VAL A 7 5.04 -8.72 -2.22
CA VAL A 7 4.04 -8.80 -1.14
C VAL A 7 3.20 -7.52 -1.10
N LEU A 8 3.84 -6.35 -1.11
CA LEU A 8 3.13 -5.07 -1.09
C LEU A 8 2.28 -4.88 -2.36
N GLN A 9 2.83 -5.21 -3.53
CA GLN A 9 2.10 -5.17 -4.80
C GLN A 9 0.86 -6.07 -4.77
N THR A 10 0.97 -7.28 -4.24
CA THR A 10 -0.18 -8.19 -4.14
C THR A 10 -1.24 -7.66 -3.16
N ARG A 11 -0.82 -7.18 -1.98
CA ARG A 11 -1.71 -6.67 -0.92
C ARG A 11 -2.53 -5.47 -1.38
N LEU A 12 -1.90 -4.51 -2.06
CA LEU A 12 -2.53 -3.26 -2.50
C LEU A 12 -3.00 -3.32 -3.97
N GLY A 13 -2.60 -4.35 -4.69
CA GLY A 13 -2.86 -4.53 -6.12
C GLY A 13 -2.01 -3.63 -7.03
N LEU A 14 -0.87 -3.12 -6.57
CA LEU A 14 -0.02 -2.17 -7.31
C LEU A 14 0.56 -2.80 -8.58
N SER A 15 0.69 -1.99 -9.62
CA SER A 15 1.54 -2.29 -10.77
C SER A 15 3.00 -1.92 -10.49
N ASP A 16 3.92 -2.49 -11.28
CA ASP A 16 5.36 -2.21 -11.19
C ASP A 16 5.67 -0.71 -11.31
N ASP A 17 4.98 0.00 -12.22
CA ASP A 17 5.12 1.45 -12.42
C ASP A 17 4.66 2.26 -11.20
N GLU A 18 3.53 1.87 -10.61
CA GLU A 18 3.00 2.48 -9.39
C GLU A 18 4.00 2.26 -8.24
N LEU A 19 4.55 1.06 -8.09
CA LEU A 19 5.55 0.76 -7.07
C LEU A 19 6.81 1.61 -7.24
N CYS A 20 7.34 1.72 -8.45
CA CYS A 20 8.52 2.54 -8.75
C CYS A 20 8.26 4.00 -8.40
N ARG A 21 7.09 4.52 -8.74
CA ARG A 21 6.69 5.90 -8.44
C ARG A 21 6.53 6.17 -6.95
N ILE A 22 5.87 5.27 -6.23
CA ILE A 22 5.64 5.38 -4.78
C ILE A 22 6.98 5.41 -4.05
N LEU A 23 7.87 4.51 -4.45
CA LEU A 23 9.17 4.36 -3.79
C LEU A 23 10.21 5.31 -4.35
N ASP A 24 9.91 6.13 -5.36
CA ASP A 24 10.86 7.01 -6.05
C ASP A 24 12.11 6.26 -6.49
N ALA A 25 11.87 5.09 -7.06
CA ALA A 25 12.89 4.14 -7.46
C ALA A 25 12.90 4.03 -8.99
N ASP A 26 14.10 4.05 -9.56
CA ASP A 26 14.28 3.70 -10.96
C ASP A 26 13.90 2.22 -11.18
N PRO A 27 13.39 1.87 -12.37
CA PRO A 27 13.07 0.48 -12.72
C PRO A 27 14.29 -0.46 -12.61
N VAL A 28 15.51 0.09 -12.74
CA VAL A 28 16.76 -0.66 -12.51
C VAL A 28 16.89 -1.13 -11.06
N ALA A 29 16.41 -0.35 -10.09
CA ALA A 29 16.44 -0.72 -8.67
C ALA A 29 15.55 -1.93 -8.37
N VAL A 30 14.49 -2.15 -9.17
CA VAL A 30 13.58 -3.30 -9.03
C VAL A 30 14.31 -4.58 -9.40
N ILE A 31 15.05 -4.54 -10.51
CA ILE A 31 15.79 -5.68 -11.04
C ILE A 31 17.00 -5.98 -10.15
N SER A 32 17.66 -4.96 -9.60
CA SER A 32 18.82 -5.13 -8.72
C SER A 32 18.48 -5.59 -7.30
N GLY A 33 17.20 -5.57 -6.90
CA GLY A 33 16.75 -5.91 -5.55
C GLY A 33 17.02 -4.83 -4.51
N GLU A 34 17.48 -3.64 -4.92
CA GLU A 34 17.80 -2.52 -4.03
C GLU A 34 16.55 -1.99 -3.32
N LEU A 35 15.38 -2.13 -3.95
CA LEU A 35 14.09 -1.83 -3.33
C LEU A 35 13.84 -2.56 -2.01
N ALA A 36 14.38 -3.76 -1.82
CA ALA A 36 14.19 -4.52 -0.58
C ALA A 36 14.81 -3.86 0.66
N HIS A 37 15.76 -2.95 0.47
CA HIS A 37 16.46 -2.25 1.55
C HIS A 37 15.90 -0.85 1.82
N ARG A 38 14.90 -0.40 1.04
CA ARG A 38 14.32 0.93 1.22
C ARG A 38 13.47 0.98 2.49
N PRO A 39 13.71 1.96 3.39
CA PRO A 39 12.94 2.09 4.62
C PRO A 39 11.44 2.31 4.34
N GLU A 40 11.10 3.01 3.26
CA GLU A 40 9.72 3.27 2.84
C GLU A 40 8.94 1.97 2.58
N LEU A 41 9.60 0.97 1.96
CA LEU A 41 8.98 -0.33 1.73
C LEU A 41 8.68 -1.05 3.05
N GLY A 42 9.60 -0.99 4.01
CA GLY A 42 9.41 -1.55 5.35
C GLY A 42 8.27 -0.87 6.11
N ILE A 43 8.18 0.45 6.03
CA ILE A 43 7.09 1.23 6.65
C ILE A 43 5.73 0.84 6.04
N LEU A 44 5.62 0.80 4.72
CA LEU A 44 4.37 0.43 4.04
C LEU A 44 3.95 -1.01 4.36
N LEU A 45 4.90 -1.94 4.44
CA LEU A 45 4.62 -3.31 4.84
C LEU A 45 4.11 -3.39 6.28
N ALA A 46 4.73 -2.66 7.21
CA ALA A 46 4.29 -2.60 8.60
C ALA A 46 2.88 -1.97 8.75
N LEU A 47 2.63 -0.86 8.07
CA LEU A 47 1.32 -0.19 8.06
C LEU A 47 0.22 -1.08 7.48
N THR A 48 0.55 -1.90 6.48
CA THR A 48 -0.41 -2.79 5.83
C THR A 48 -0.50 -4.17 6.47
N ASP A 49 0.35 -4.50 7.45
CA ASP A 49 0.40 -5.84 8.03
C ASP A 49 -0.85 -6.16 8.87
N GLU A 50 -1.18 -5.27 9.81
CA GLU A 50 -2.37 -5.37 10.66
C GLU A 50 -3.69 -5.45 9.84
N PRO A 51 -3.95 -4.54 8.88
CA PRO A 51 -5.15 -4.66 8.06
C PRO A 51 -5.10 -5.86 7.13
N ALA A 52 -3.94 -6.30 6.63
CA ALA A 52 -3.86 -7.53 5.84
C ALA A 52 -4.16 -8.80 6.67
N ALA A 53 -3.83 -8.79 7.97
CA ALA A 53 -4.13 -9.90 8.88
C ALA A 53 -5.60 -9.91 9.34
N THR A 54 -6.19 -8.72 9.49
CA THR A 54 -7.57 -8.57 10.00
C THR A 54 -8.63 -8.68 8.90
N LEU A 55 -8.31 -8.21 7.69
CA LEU A 55 -9.25 -8.15 6.57
C LEU A 55 -9.22 -9.44 5.74
N THR A 56 -10.37 -9.77 5.16
CA THR A 56 -10.45 -10.85 4.17
C THR A 56 -9.61 -10.50 2.93
N ASP A 57 -9.06 -11.54 2.30
CA ASP A 57 -8.25 -11.40 1.09
C ASP A 57 -8.94 -10.54 0.01
N GLY A 58 -8.19 -9.66 -0.62
CA GLY A 58 -8.67 -8.72 -1.64
C GLY A 58 -9.44 -7.50 -1.13
N VAL A 59 -9.87 -7.45 0.14
CA VAL A 59 -10.57 -6.27 0.71
C VAL A 59 -9.62 -5.07 0.80
N LEU A 60 -8.40 -5.28 1.29
CA LEU A 60 -7.39 -4.23 1.38
C LEU A 60 -7.04 -3.66 -0.01
N ARG A 61 -6.88 -4.55 -1.00
CA ARG A 61 -6.70 -4.19 -2.41
C ARG A 61 -7.87 -3.35 -2.95
N ARG A 62 -9.11 -3.76 -2.69
CA ARG A 62 -10.30 -3.02 -3.13
C ARG A 62 -10.34 -1.64 -2.46
N TRP A 63 -10.11 -1.57 -1.16
CA TRP A 63 -10.11 -0.33 -0.40
C TRP A 63 -9.06 0.65 -0.90
N ALA A 64 -7.83 0.19 -1.16
CA ALA A 64 -6.76 1.04 -1.67
C ALA A 64 -7.14 1.77 -2.98
N ARG A 65 -8.00 1.14 -3.79
CA ARG A 65 -8.52 1.68 -5.06
C ARG A 65 -9.88 2.34 -4.96
N THR A 66 -10.57 2.22 -3.83
CA THR A 66 -11.91 2.79 -3.64
C THR A 66 -11.80 4.22 -3.14
N SER A 67 -12.60 5.11 -3.69
CA SER A 67 -12.70 6.48 -3.19
C SER A 67 -13.43 6.50 -1.85
N GLY A 68 -12.75 6.99 -0.81
CA GLY A 68 -13.32 7.24 0.51
C GLY A 68 -13.44 8.74 0.80
N PRO A 69 -13.85 9.09 2.03
CA PRO A 69 -13.92 10.49 2.49
C PRO A 69 -12.57 11.22 2.46
N ALA A 70 -11.45 10.48 2.48
CA ALA A 70 -10.09 11.01 2.35
C ALA A 70 -9.54 10.90 0.91
N GLY A 71 -10.37 10.62 -0.10
CA GLY A 71 -9.94 10.31 -1.47
C GLY A 71 -9.61 8.84 -1.66
N ARG A 72 -8.84 8.49 -2.71
CA ARG A 72 -8.36 7.12 -2.93
C ARG A 72 -7.02 6.94 -2.23
N PRO A 73 -6.84 5.93 -1.36
CA PRO A 73 -5.58 5.72 -0.66
C PRO A 73 -4.37 5.58 -1.60
N ILE A 74 -4.57 4.97 -2.77
CA ILE A 74 -3.51 4.82 -3.77
C ILE A 74 -3.00 6.16 -4.33
N ASP A 75 -3.87 7.19 -4.41
CA ASP A 75 -3.46 8.51 -4.91
C ASP A 75 -2.46 9.18 -3.96
N HIS A 76 -2.63 8.98 -2.63
CA HIS A 76 -1.68 9.46 -1.62
C HIS A 76 -0.32 8.80 -1.78
N LEU A 77 -0.30 7.47 -2.01
CA LEU A 77 0.94 6.76 -2.28
C LEU A 77 1.62 7.26 -3.57
N LEU A 78 0.86 7.45 -4.65
CA LEU A 78 1.38 7.96 -5.93
C LEU A 78 1.89 9.40 -5.83
N ALA A 79 1.34 10.20 -4.92
CA ALA A 79 1.82 11.52 -4.55
C ALA A 79 2.96 11.50 -3.51
N ARG A 80 3.37 10.31 -3.05
CA ARG A 80 4.36 10.08 -1.98
C ARG A 80 3.98 10.70 -0.64
N ASP A 81 2.68 10.91 -0.42
CA ASP A 81 2.13 11.37 0.85
C ASP A 81 1.83 10.16 1.75
N PHE A 82 2.89 9.61 2.34
CA PHE A 82 2.80 8.46 3.23
C PHE A 82 2.01 8.77 4.51
N ALA A 83 2.04 10.02 4.98
CA ALA A 83 1.30 10.45 6.16
C ALA A 83 -0.22 10.43 5.91
N ALA A 84 -0.67 10.89 4.73
CA ALA A 84 -2.07 10.79 4.34
C ALA A 84 -2.52 9.33 4.16
N PHE A 85 -1.64 8.47 3.63
CA PHE A 85 -1.93 7.04 3.53
C PHE A 85 -2.04 6.36 4.91
N GLU A 86 -1.11 6.62 5.82
CA GLU A 86 -1.15 6.13 7.20
C GLU A 86 -2.44 6.57 7.90
N ALA A 87 -2.81 7.85 7.79
CA ALA A 87 -4.05 8.36 8.34
C ALA A 87 -5.29 7.65 7.75
N ALA A 88 -5.26 7.29 6.46
CA ALA A 88 -6.32 6.52 5.83
C ALA A 88 -6.39 5.08 6.38
N VAL A 89 -5.25 4.43 6.62
CA VAL A 89 -5.18 3.10 7.24
C VAL A 89 -5.65 3.14 8.69
N GLU A 90 -5.27 4.15 9.48
CA GLU A 90 -5.79 4.32 10.83
C GLU A 90 -7.32 4.49 10.84
N GLN A 91 -7.86 5.28 9.92
CA GLN A 91 -9.30 5.42 9.76
C GLN A 91 -9.97 4.10 9.37
N LEU A 92 -9.29 3.26 8.58
CA LEU A 92 -9.75 1.92 8.22
C LEU A 92 -9.90 1.03 9.45
N GLY A 93 -8.87 1.00 10.30
CA GLY A 93 -8.87 0.25 11.56
C GLY A 93 -9.92 0.76 12.54
N ARG A 94 -10.08 2.08 12.69
CA ARG A 94 -11.08 2.68 13.58
C ARG A 94 -12.53 2.46 13.12
N ARG A 95 -12.78 2.46 11.81
CA ARG A 95 -14.14 2.32 11.25
C ARG A 95 -14.59 0.89 11.04
N GLY A 96 -13.69 -0.10 11.14
CA GLY A 96 -14.02 -1.52 11.01
C GLY A 96 -14.98 -1.79 9.86
N PHE A 97 -14.57 -1.43 8.63
CA PHE A 97 -15.34 -1.53 7.39
C PHE A 97 -16.88 -1.55 7.55
N VAL A 98 -17.50 -0.37 7.56
CA VAL A 98 -18.86 -0.25 7.01
C VAL A 98 -18.74 -0.30 5.50
N ILE A 99 -18.68 -1.51 4.90
CA ILE A 99 -18.96 -1.67 3.47
C ILE A 99 -20.45 -1.42 3.31
N GLY A 100 -20.82 -0.18 3.05
CA GLY A 100 -22.18 0.17 2.64
C GLY A 100 -22.36 -0.08 1.15
N GLY A 101 -23.27 -0.98 0.81
CA GLY A 101 -23.89 -1.09 -0.52
C GLY A 101 -23.41 -2.26 -1.37
#